data_AF-A0A928R305-F1
#
_entry.id   AF-A0A928R305-F1
#
_cell.length_a   1.000
_cell.length_b   1.000
_cell.length_c   1.000
_cell.angle_alpha   90.00
_cell.angle_beta   90.00
_cell.angle_gamma   90.00
#
_symmetry.space_group_name_H-M   'P 1'
#
loop_
_entity.id
_entity.type
_entity.pdbx_description
1 polymer ?
#
loop_
_entity_poly.entity_id
_entity_poly.type
_entity_poly.pdbx_seq_one_letter_code
_entity_poly.pdbx_strand_id
1 'polypeptide(L)'
;MKTRFYRTLSLVCVLVLVLSLCSVFSFAEVPEAEATVRANYIGTGEVCSTRTYLYNSASPSSGYVFNGNVPLNTPVKILDITGSFYHVDVTVNGRAYNGYLLKTHVDAYFF
;
A
#
# COMPACT_ATOMS: atom_id res chain seq x y z
N MET A 1 -68.24 0.41 22.98
CA MET A 1 -67.63 -0.44 21.93
C MET A 1 -66.44 0.29 21.30
N LYS A 2 -65.32 0.46 22.03
CA LYS A 2 -64.16 1.28 21.58
C LYS A 2 -62.79 0.78 22.10
N THR A 3 -62.70 -0.47 22.56
CA THR A 3 -61.49 -1.01 23.21
C THR A 3 -60.70 -2.01 22.37
N ARG A 4 -61.19 -2.37 21.17
CA ARG A 4 -60.50 -3.33 20.28
C ARG A 4 -59.71 -2.68 19.13
N PHE A 5 -59.85 -1.38 18.91
CA PHE A 5 -59.23 -0.68 17.77
C PHE A 5 -57.80 -0.19 18.04
N TYR A 6 -57.46 0.10 19.32
CA TYR A 6 -56.14 0.63 19.70
C TYR A 6 -55.05 -0.43 19.89
N ARG A 7 -55.42 -1.69 20.17
CA ARG A 7 -54.43 -2.79 20.37
C ARG A 7 -53.79 -3.23 19.06
N THR A 8 -54.55 -3.28 17.97
CA THR A 8 -54.06 -3.62 16.63
C THR A 8 -53.30 -2.47 15.98
N LEU A 9 -53.71 -1.21 16.20
CA LEU A 9 -53.01 -0.04 15.69
C LEU A 9 -51.62 0.15 16.34
N SER A 10 -51.50 -0.16 17.63
CA SER A 10 -50.21 -0.12 18.35
C SER A 10 -49.24 -1.20 17.87
N LEU A 11 -49.72 -2.41 17.59
CA LEU A 11 -48.89 -3.53 17.13
C LEU A 11 -48.34 -3.32 15.72
N VAL A 12 -49.13 -2.72 14.81
CA VAL A 12 -48.70 -2.38 13.45
C VAL A 12 -47.62 -1.30 13.47
N CYS A 13 -47.76 -0.27 14.32
CA CYS A 13 -46.72 0.75 14.48
C CYS A 13 -45.39 0.18 15.00
N VAL A 14 -45.43 -0.74 15.98
CA VAL A 14 -44.22 -1.38 16.50
C VAL A 14 -43.56 -2.27 15.43
N LEU A 15 -44.35 -3.00 14.64
CA LEU A 15 -43.82 -3.85 13.57
C LEU A 15 -43.16 -3.04 12.44
N VAL A 16 -43.75 -1.90 12.05
CA VAL A 16 -43.19 -0.99 11.05
C VAL A 16 -41.91 -0.32 11.57
N LEU A 17 -41.85 0.02 12.86
CA LEU A 17 -40.64 0.55 13.50
C LEU A 17 -39.49 -0.47 13.53
N VAL A 18 -39.79 -1.74 13.82
CA VAL A 18 -38.79 -2.82 13.83
C VAL A 18 -38.28 -3.14 12.42
N LEU A 19 -39.16 -3.18 11.42
CA LEU A 19 -38.76 -3.38 10.02
C LEU A 19 -37.94 -2.20 9.47
N SER A 20 -38.25 -0.97 9.88
CA SER A 20 -37.48 0.24 9.56
C SER A 20 -36.08 0.24 10.19
N LEU A 21 -35.95 -0.31 11.41
CA LEU A 21 -34.66 -0.46 12.08
C LEU A 21 -33.80 -1.59 11.47
N CYS A 22 -34.40 -2.60 10.85
CA CYS A 22 -33.66 -3.67 10.18
C CYS A 22 -32.93 -3.22 8.90
N SER A 23 -33.40 -2.19 8.21
CA SER A 23 -32.70 -1.65 7.03
C SER A 23 -31.43 -0.84 7.34
N VAL A 24 -31.19 -0.51 8.61
CA VAL A 24 -29.98 0.23 9.02
C VAL A 24 -28.83 -0.70 9.39
N PHE A 25 -29.11 -2.00 9.57
CA PHE A 25 -28.09 -3.04 9.62
C PHE A 25 -27.63 -3.38 8.20
N SER A 26 -27.16 -2.35 7.49
CA SER A 26 -26.24 -2.56 6.37
C SER A 26 -25.07 -3.33 6.95
N PHE A 27 -24.99 -4.59 6.52
CA PHE A 27 -23.86 -5.48 6.71
C PHE A 27 -22.60 -4.65 6.50
N ALA A 28 -21.76 -4.54 7.54
CA ALA A 28 -20.43 -4.03 7.36
C ALA A 28 -19.77 -4.94 6.32
N GLU A 29 -19.56 -4.43 5.11
CA GLU A 29 -18.56 -4.97 4.20
C GLU A 29 -17.28 -5.02 5.02
N VAL A 30 -16.89 -6.23 5.41
CA VAL A 30 -15.55 -6.51 5.90
C VAL A 30 -14.66 -6.10 4.73
N PRO A 31 -13.87 -5.01 4.84
CA PRO A 31 -12.99 -4.63 3.76
C PRO A 31 -12.10 -5.84 3.52
N GLU A 32 -12.24 -6.36 2.30
CA GLU A 32 -11.41 -7.40 1.71
C GLU A 32 -9.98 -7.10 2.15
N ALA A 33 -9.40 -8.00 2.95
CA ALA A 33 -8.04 -7.85 3.41
C ALA A 33 -7.19 -7.64 2.16
N GLU A 34 -6.71 -6.41 1.95
CA GLU A 34 -5.74 -6.16 0.91
C GLU A 34 -4.64 -7.17 1.17
N ALA A 35 -4.52 -8.14 0.27
CA ALA A 35 -3.43 -9.09 0.28
C ALA A 35 -2.20 -8.20 0.23
N THR A 36 -1.59 -7.99 1.40
CA THR A 36 -0.32 -7.31 1.48
C THR A 36 0.61 -8.32 0.85
N VAL A 37 0.78 -8.21 -0.47
CA VAL A 37 1.87 -8.84 -1.19
C VAL A 37 3.09 -8.28 -0.49
N ARG A 38 3.56 -9.00 0.53
CA ARG A 38 4.84 -8.71 1.14
C ARG A 38 5.79 -8.86 -0.03
N ALA A 39 6.26 -7.73 -0.55
CA ALA A 39 7.34 -7.74 -1.51
C ALA A 39 8.41 -8.64 -0.89
N ASN A 40 8.69 -9.75 -1.56
CA ASN A 40 9.68 -10.71 -1.09
C ASN A 40 11.02 -10.07 -1.38
N TYR A 41 11.45 -9.19 -0.47
CA TYR A 41 12.78 -8.62 -0.51
C TYR A 41 13.76 -9.78 -0.46
N ILE A 42 14.81 -9.70 -1.27
CA ILE A 42 15.93 -10.66 -1.26
C ILE A 42 17.13 -10.11 -0.49
N GLY A 43 17.09 -8.82 -0.18
CA GLY A 43 18.17 -8.13 0.52
C GLY A 43 17.78 -6.73 0.95
N THR A 44 18.70 -6.12 1.67
CA THR A 44 18.69 -4.70 2.03
C THR A 44 20.00 -4.07 1.56
N GLY A 45 20.08 -2.75 1.55
CA GLY A 45 21.35 -2.08 1.30
C GLY A 45 21.30 -0.62 1.69
N GLU A 46 22.43 0.05 1.51
CA GLU A 46 22.55 1.48 1.70
C GLU A 46 23.22 2.12 0.48
N VAL A 47 22.78 3.32 0.12
CA VAL A 47 23.40 4.07 -0.97
C VAL A 47 24.78 4.57 -0.55
N CYS A 48 25.82 4.12 -1.24
CA CYS A 48 27.22 4.46 -0.92
C CYS A 48 27.84 5.51 -1.86
N SER A 49 27.08 6.02 -2.83
CA SER A 49 27.50 7.08 -3.76
C SER A 49 26.63 8.34 -3.63
N THR A 50 27.28 9.51 -3.65
CA THR A 50 26.63 10.84 -3.57
C THR A 50 25.88 11.25 -4.83
N ARG A 51 26.07 10.52 -5.94
CA ARG A 51 25.39 10.76 -7.21
C ARG A 51 24.67 9.50 -7.68
N THR A 52 23.59 9.18 -6.99
CA THR A 52 22.76 8.01 -7.27
C THR A 52 21.40 8.41 -7.84
N TYR A 53 21.06 7.90 -9.03
CA TYR A 53 19.77 8.14 -9.68
C TYR A 53 18.94 6.87 -9.67
N LEU A 54 17.63 7.02 -9.48
CA LEU A 54 16.67 5.94 -9.55
C LEU A 54 16.08 5.85 -10.96
N TYR A 55 16.43 4.78 -11.67
CA TYR A 55 16.05 4.54 -13.06
C TYR A 55 14.70 3.81 -13.15
N ASN A 56 13.96 4.03 -14.23
CA ASN A 56 12.66 3.37 -14.46
C ASN A 56 12.78 1.90 -14.90
N SER A 57 13.97 1.52 -15.36
CA SER A 57 14.30 0.18 -15.85
C SER A 57 15.79 -0.08 -15.62
N ALA A 58 16.23 -1.33 -15.78
CA ALA A 58 17.61 -1.75 -15.64
C ALA A 58 18.51 -1.26 -16.80
N SER A 59 18.49 0.05 -17.08
CA SER A 59 19.27 0.70 -18.13
C SER A 59 19.58 2.15 -17.73
N PRO A 60 20.83 2.62 -17.93
CA PRO A 60 21.23 3.98 -17.60
C PRO A 60 20.71 5.01 -18.62
N SER A 61 20.29 4.57 -19.80
CA SER A 61 19.62 5.42 -20.82
C SER A 61 18.13 5.56 -20.57
N SER A 62 17.63 4.91 -19.51
CA SER A 62 16.24 4.96 -19.16
C SER A 62 15.89 6.22 -18.37
N GLY A 63 14.63 6.62 -18.39
CA GLY A 63 14.16 7.79 -17.64
C GLY A 63 14.32 7.58 -16.13
N TYR A 64 14.22 8.67 -15.38
CA TYR A 64 14.30 8.64 -13.92
C TYR A 64 12.91 8.51 -13.31
N VAL A 65 12.76 7.63 -12.31
CA VAL A 65 11.54 7.54 -11.49
C VAL A 65 11.41 8.77 -10.59
N PHE A 66 12.55 9.24 -10.10
CA PHE A 66 12.65 10.40 -9.23
C PHE A 66 13.49 11.48 -9.91
N ASN A 67 12.93 12.69 -10.05
CA ASN A 67 13.64 13.84 -10.62
C ASN A 67 14.59 14.46 -9.58
N GLY A 68 15.64 13.72 -9.24
CA GLY A 68 16.64 14.13 -8.25
C GLY A 68 17.61 13.01 -7.93
N ASN A 69 18.45 13.26 -6.91
CA ASN A 69 19.43 12.29 -6.44
C ASN A 69 18.94 11.57 -5.18
N VAL A 70 19.17 10.26 -5.11
CA VAL A 70 18.97 9.49 -3.88
C VAL A 70 20.14 9.79 -2.93
N PRO A 71 19.89 10.34 -1.73
CA PRO A 71 20.95 10.74 -0.81
C PRO A 71 21.86 9.58 -0.40
N LEU A 72 23.10 9.90 -0.04
CA LEU A 72 24.03 8.96 0.58
C LEU A 72 23.46 8.39 1.90
N ASN A 73 23.77 7.14 2.22
CA ASN A 73 23.29 6.39 3.37
C ASN A 73 21.76 6.24 3.41
N THR A 74 21.08 6.41 2.27
CA THR A 74 19.66 6.10 2.18
C THR A 74 19.49 4.58 2.22
N PRO A 75 18.70 4.04 3.16
CA PRO A 75 18.42 2.61 3.19
C PRO A 75 17.52 2.22 2.01
N VAL A 76 17.84 1.10 1.39
CA VAL A 76 17.09 0.53 0.26
C VAL A 76 16.73 -0.92 0.57
N LYS A 77 15.59 -1.36 0.04
CA LYS A 77 15.18 -2.77 0.09
C LYS A 77 15.28 -3.33 -1.32
N ILE A 78 15.97 -4.45 -1.49
CA ILE A 78 16.24 -5.05 -2.80
C ILE A 78 15.19 -6.12 -3.06
N LEU A 79 14.47 -5.99 -4.17
CA LEU A 79 13.44 -6.92 -4.63
C LEU A 79 14.03 -7.95 -5.59
N ASP A 80 14.85 -7.48 -6.54
CA ASP A 80 15.43 -8.34 -7.57
C ASP A 80 16.77 -7.78 -8.08
N ILE A 81 17.50 -8.63 -8.79
CA ILE A 81 18.79 -8.33 -9.41
C ILE A 81 18.67 -8.49 -10.91
N THR A 82 18.75 -7.37 -11.65
CA THR A 82 18.69 -7.38 -13.12
C THR A 82 20.00 -6.86 -13.69
N GLY A 83 20.88 -7.77 -14.15
CA GLY A 83 22.17 -7.41 -14.73
C GLY A 83 23.05 -6.62 -13.76
N SER A 84 23.36 -5.37 -14.11
CA SER A 84 24.16 -4.43 -13.28
C SER A 84 23.32 -3.54 -12.36
N PHE A 85 22.04 -3.86 -12.19
CA PHE A 85 21.09 -3.08 -11.40
C PHE A 85 20.45 -3.91 -10.28
N TYR A 86 20.09 -3.22 -9.20
CA TYR A 86 19.18 -3.69 -8.17
C TYR A 86 17.81 -3.05 -8.39
N HIS A 87 16.76 -3.87 -8.47
CA HIS A 87 15.39 -3.39 -8.36
C HIS A 87 15.11 -3.15 -6.88
N VAL A 88 14.82 -1.91 -6.51
CA VAL A 88 14.72 -1.49 -5.11
C VAL A 88 13.44 -0.72 -4.81
N ASP A 89 13.01 -0.85 -3.57
CA ASP A 89 12.12 0.09 -2.90
C ASP A 89 12.99 1.03 -2.05
N VAL A 90 12.84 2.33 -2.28
CA VAL A 90 13.57 3.37 -1.55
C VAL A 90 12.60 4.46 -1.10
N THR A 91 12.81 5.01 0.09
CA THR A 91 12.05 6.16 0.57
C THR A 91 12.92 7.40 0.52
N VAL A 92 12.53 8.39 -0.29
CA VAL A 92 13.24 9.67 -0.42
C VAL A 92 12.29 10.78 0.00
N ASN A 93 12.68 11.60 0.97
CA ASN A 93 11.86 12.70 1.51
C ASN A 93 10.44 12.25 1.94
N GLY A 94 10.33 11.08 2.56
CA GLY A 94 9.06 10.53 3.06
C GLY A 94 8.13 9.94 1.98
N ARG A 95 8.56 9.90 0.71
CA ARG A 95 7.83 9.22 -0.37
C ARG A 95 8.55 7.95 -0.78
N ALA A 96 7.80 6.85 -0.88
CA ALA A 96 8.31 5.60 -1.40
C ALA A 96 8.38 5.65 -2.93
N TYR A 97 9.48 5.18 -3.47
CA TYR A 97 9.73 5.02 -4.90
C TYR A 97 10.18 3.59 -5.16
N ASN A 98 9.74 3.04 -6.28
CA ASN A 98 10.17 1.74 -6.78
C ASN A 98 10.91 1.96 -8.09
N GLY A 99 12.11 1.41 -8.23
CA GLY A 99 12.93 1.58 -9.43
C GLY A 99 14.27 0.89 -9.35
N TYR A 100 15.17 1.22 -10.26
CA TYR A 100 16.45 0.53 -10.41
C TYR A 100 17.62 1.40 -9.98
N LEU A 101 18.53 0.84 -9.19
CA LEU A 101 19.81 1.45 -8.79
C LEU A 101 20.99 0.65 -9.33
N LEU A 102 22.09 1.33 -9.66
CA LEU A 102 23.33 0.67 -10.05
C LEU A 102 23.93 -0.09 -8.87
N LYS A 103 24.37 -1.34 -9.12
CA LYS A 103 25.02 -2.16 -8.09
C LYS A 103 26.23 -1.50 -7.46
N THR A 104 26.99 -0.74 -8.24
CA THR A 104 28.20 -0.03 -7.80
C THR A 104 27.91 1.14 -6.86
N HIS A 105 26.64 1.54 -6.71
CA HIS A 105 26.22 2.69 -5.89
C HIS A 105 25.47 2.26 -4.63
N VAL A 106 25.34 0.94 -4.39
CA VAL A 106 24.59 0.37 -3.27
C VAL A 106 25.44 -0.70 -2.59
N ASP A 107 25.69 -0.53 -1.31
CA ASP A 107 26.26 -1.56 -0.46
C ASP A 107 25.13 -2.49 -0.02
N ALA A 108 25.03 -3.65 -0.67
CA ALA A 108 23.95 -4.61 -0.51
C ALA A 108 24.30 -5.75 0.45
N TYR A 109 23.31 -6.16 1.24
CA TYR A 109 23.33 -7.27 2.19
C TYR A 109 22.14 -8.20 1.90
N PHE A 110 22.42 -9.46 1.58
CA PHE A 110 21.41 -10.47 1.23
C PHE A 110 21.18 -11.43 2.40
N PHE A 111 20.00 -12.03 2.47
CA PHE A 111 19.58 -12.95 3.53
C PHE A 111 19.07 -14.28 2.99
#